data_AF-A0A7V1BT33-F1
#
_entry.id   AF-A0A7V1BT33-F1
#
_cell.length_a   1.000
_cell.length_b   1.000
_cell.length_c   1.000
_cell.angle_alpha   90.00
_cell.angle_beta   90.00
_cell.angle_gamma   90.00
#
_symmetry.space_group_name_H-M   'P 1'
#
loop_
_entity.id
_entity.type
_entity.pdbx_description
1 polymer ?
#
loop_
_entity_poly.entity_id
_entity_poly.type
_entity_poly.pdbx_seq_one_letter_code
_entity_poly.pdbx_strand_id
1 'polypeptide(L)'
;MQFLRRFTISQRLAVVTTLVLLIVAGLVGSFAVDYRSSLLDARALKTQHIVESGQGVLAHYHGLQQQGEMTQEQAQAAAAQVLEGLRYGDNDYFWVHSLDLKMIMHPFSKKLVGNSIAEVADPNGKRLFREMNTVVSATKAGFVDYYWPKPGVTVNHTGFRGGLNS
;
A
#
# COMPACT_ATOMS: atom_id res chain seq x y z
N MET A 1 -26.42 -25.11 -47.72
CA MET A 1 -25.27 -25.93 -47.25
C MET A 1 -24.36 -26.39 -48.42
N GLN A 2 -23.89 -25.48 -49.29
CA GLN A 2 -22.96 -25.85 -50.40
C GLN A 2 -21.62 -25.10 -50.35
N PHE A 3 -21.45 -24.15 -49.41
CA PHE A 3 -20.23 -23.34 -49.29
C PHE A 3 -19.03 -24.14 -48.71
N LEU A 4 -19.31 -25.20 -47.94
CA LEU A 4 -18.28 -26.00 -47.28
C LEU A 4 -17.57 -27.00 -48.21
N ARG A 5 -18.06 -27.23 -49.44
CA ARG A 5 -17.60 -28.32 -50.31
C ARG A 5 -16.49 -27.95 -51.31
N ARG A 6 -16.09 -26.67 -51.35
CA ARG A 6 -14.99 -26.17 -52.20
C ARG A 6 -13.61 -26.16 -51.53
N PHE A 7 -13.54 -26.44 -50.23
CA PHE A 7 -12.30 -26.39 -49.45
C PHE A 7 -11.70 -27.79 -49.27
N THR A 8 -10.39 -27.91 -49.47
CA THR A 8 -9.64 -29.16 -49.26
C THR A 8 -9.67 -29.56 -47.78
N ILE A 9 -9.50 -30.85 -47.49
CA ILE A 9 -9.58 -31.39 -46.12
C ILE A 9 -8.62 -30.67 -45.17
N SER A 10 -7.44 -30.26 -45.65
CA SER A 10 -6.44 -29.50 -44.90
C SER A 10 -6.92 -28.09 -44.51
N GLN A 11 -7.68 -27.40 -45.37
CA GLN A 11 -8.22 -26.07 -45.07
C GLN A 11 -9.28 -26.12 -43.98
N ARG A 12 -10.10 -27.17 -43.94
CA ARG A 12 -11.08 -27.37 -42.86
C ARG A 12 -10.39 -27.63 -41.52
N LEU A 13 -9.32 -28.43 -41.53
CA LEU A 13 -8.53 -28.70 -40.32
C LEU A 13 -7.85 -27.42 -39.81
N ALA A 14 -7.26 -26.62 -40.72
CA ALA A 14 -6.62 -25.35 -40.37
C ALA A 14 -7.60 -24.32 -39.77
N VAL A 15 -8.84 -24.25 -40.28
CA VAL A 15 -9.87 -23.35 -39.73
C VAL A 15 -10.25 -23.75 -38.32
N VAL A 16 -10.47 -25.05 -38.05
CA VAL A 16 -10.82 -25.52 -36.70
C VAL A 16 -9.68 -25.30 -35.72
N THR A 17 -8.43 -25.62 -36.11
CA THR A 17 -7.26 -25.40 -35.24
C THR A 17 -7.06 -23.92 -34.93
N THR A 18 -7.20 -23.04 -35.92
CA THR A 18 -7.08 -21.59 -35.71
C THR A 18 -8.20 -21.07 -34.81
N LEU A 19 -9.42 -21.56 -34.99
CA LEU A 19 -10.56 -21.19 -34.15
C LEU A 19 -10.33 -21.58 -32.68
N VAL A 20 -9.84 -22.80 -32.44
CA VAL A 20 -9.52 -23.27 -31.08
C VAL A 20 -8.41 -22.42 -30.46
N LEU A 21 -7.34 -22.12 -31.21
CA LEU A 21 -6.26 -21.26 -30.73
C LEU A 21 -6.75 -19.86 -30.37
N LEU A 22 -7.64 -19.27 -31.16
CA LEU A 22 -8.24 -17.96 -30.88
C LEU A 22 -9.11 -17.99 -29.61
N ILE A 23 -9.90 -19.05 -29.40
CA ILE A 23 -10.70 -19.21 -28.19
C ILE A 23 -9.80 -19.34 -26.96
N VAL A 24 -8.74 -20.16 -27.04
CA VAL A 24 -7.77 -20.33 -25.95
C VAL A 24 -7.04 -19.02 -25.66
N ALA A 25 -6.59 -18.29 -26.68
CA ALA A 25 -5.94 -17.00 -26.51
C ALA A 25 -6.87 -15.96 -25.87
N GLY A 26 -8.15 -15.95 -26.26
CA GLY A 26 -9.17 -15.11 -25.64
C GLY A 26 -9.38 -15.43 -24.17
N LEU A 27 -9.52 -16.71 -23.82
CA LEU A 27 -9.66 -17.16 -22.43
C LEU A 27 -8.45 -16.80 -21.58
N VAL A 28 -7.23 -17.04 -22.08
CA VAL A 28 -5.99 -16.68 -21.37
C VAL A 28 -5.89 -15.17 -21.17
N GLY A 29 -6.27 -14.37 -22.19
CA GLY A 29 -6.30 -12.92 -22.10
C GLY A 29 -7.26 -12.42 -21.02
N SER A 30 -8.51 -12.90 -21.02
CA SER A 30 -9.50 -12.58 -19.99
C SER A 30 -9.02 -12.98 -18.60
N PHE A 31 -8.51 -14.20 -18.45
CA PHE A 31 -8.00 -14.68 -17.17
C PHE A 31 -6.82 -13.84 -16.65
N ALA A 32 -5.94 -13.37 -17.54
CA ALA A 32 -4.83 -12.51 -17.16
C ALA A 32 -5.27 -11.12 -16.66
N VAL A 33 -6.36 -10.58 -17.22
CA VAL A 33 -6.95 -9.30 -16.75
C VAL A 33 -7.60 -9.49 -15.38
N ASP A 34 -8.43 -10.53 -15.23
CA ASP A 34 -9.12 -10.84 -13.98
C ASP A 34 -8.15 -11.22 -12.84
N TYR A 35 -7.04 -11.87 -13.18
CA TYR A 35 -6.00 -12.21 -12.21
C TYR A 35 -5.27 -10.97 -11.70
N ARG A 36 -5.04 -9.95 -12.55
CA ARG A 36 -4.42 -8.69 -12.14
C ARG A 36 -5.34 -7.86 -11.24
N SER A 37 -6.62 -7.73 -11.58
CA SER A 37 -7.59 -7.00 -10.74
C SER A 37 -7.75 -7.67 -9.37
N SER A 38 -7.93 -8.99 -9.36
CA SER A 38 -8.07 -9.77 -8.12
C SER A 38 -6.85 -9.67 -7.21
N LEU A 39 -5.63 -9.61 -7.77
CA LEU A 39 -4.41 -9.41 -6.98
C LEU A 39 -4.28 -8.00 -6.38
N LEU A 40 -4.77 -6.98 -7.08
CA LEU A 40 -4.78 -5.60 -6.56
C LEU A 40 -5.84 -5.44 -5.47
N ASP A 41 -7.04 -5.97 -5.68
CA ASP A 41 -8.12 -5.94 -4.70
C ASP A 41 -7.76 -6.74 -3.44
N ALA A 42 -7.12 -7.90 -3.58
CA ALA A 42 -6.65 -8.68 -2.44
C ALA A 42 -5.58 -7.95 -1.61
N ARG A 43 -4.72 -7.13 -2.23
CA ARG A 43 -3.75 -6.29 -1.50
C ARG A 43 -4.41 -5.12 -0.79
N ALA A 44 -5.42 -4.52 -1.41
CA ALA A 44 -6.19 -3.44 -0.80
C ALA A 44 -6.99 -3.93 0.42
N LEU A 45 -7.72 -5.04 0.28
CA LEU A 45 -8.47 -5.69 1.37
C LEU A 45 -7.58 -6.09 2.54
N LYS A 46 -6.39 -6.67 2.26
CA LYS A 46 -5.46 -7.09 3.31
C LYS A 46 -4.91 -5.90 4.09
N THR A 47 -4.70 -4.75 3.45
CA THR A 47 -4.19 -3.54 4.14
C THR A 47 -5.31 -2.84 4.93
N GLN A 48 -6.54 -2.82 4.41
CA GLN A 48 -7.68 -2.18 5.07
C GLN A 48 -8.00 -2.83 6.42
N HIS A 49 -8.10 -4.16 6.48
CA HIS A 49 -8.38 -4.88 7.73
C HIS A 49 -7.27 -4.72 8.80
N ILE A 50 -6.04 -4.44 8.35
CA ILE A 50 -4.90 -4.25 9.23
C ILE A 50 -4.87 -2.82 9.78
N VAL A 51 -5.24 -1.82 8.96
CA VAL A 51 -5.46 -0.45 9.44
C VAL A 51 -6.65 -0.39 10.40
N GLU A 52 -7.72 -1.16 10.16
CA GLU A 52 -8.86 -1.30 11.10
C GLU A 52 -8.42 -1.79 12.48
N SER A 53 -7.48 -2.75 12.53
CA SER A 53 -6.91 -3.23 13.81
C SER A 53 -6.11 -2.14 14.53
N GLY A 54 -5.34 -1.33 13.79
CA GLY A 54 -4.64 -0.17 14.35
C GLY A 54 -5.58 0.94 14.82
N GLN A 55 -6.70 1.14 14.12
CA GLN A 55 -7.75 2.07 14.52
C GLN A 55 -8.42 1.66 15.83
N GLY A 56 -8.56 0.36 16.11
CA GLY A 56 -9.06 -0.13 17.39
C GLY A 56 -8.19 0.31 18.58
N VAL A 57 -6.87 0.29 18.42
CA VAL A 57 -5.92 0.80 19.44
C VAL A 57 -6.14 2.30 19.66
N LEU A 58 -6.20 3.08 18.58
CA LEU A 58 -6.43 4.53 18.66
C LEU A 58 -7.78 4.85 19.31
N ALA A 59 -8.84 4.13 18.94
CA ALA A 59 -10.19 4.32 19.47
C ALA A 59 -10.25 4.01 20.98
N HIS A 60 -9.56 2.97 21.43
CA HIS A 60 -9.48 2.63 22.86
C HIS A 60 -8.86 3.77 23.68
N TYR A 61 -7.66 4.22 23.32
CA TYR A 61 -6.97 5.28 24.05
C TYR A 61 -7.67 6.65 23.93
N HIS A 62 -8.29 6.92 22.79
CA HIS A 62 -9.15 8.09 22.64
C HIS A 62 -10.39 8.02 23.55
N GLY A 63 -10.99 6.84 23.73
CA GLY A 63 -12.07 6.62 24.70
C GLY A 63 -11.65 6.91 26.14
N LEU A 64 -10.49 6.42 26.57
CA LEU A 64 -9.92 6.71 27.90
C LEU A 64 -9.66 8.21 28.10
N GLN A 65 -9.19 8.89 27.06
CA GLN A 65 -9.02 10.33 27.06
C GLN A 65 -10.35 11.09 27.21
N GLN A 66 -11.40 10.68 26.49
CA GLN A 66 -12.73 11.29 26.61
C GLN A 66 -13.38 11.07 27.98
N GLN A 67 -13.07 9.94 28.63
CA GLN A 67 -13.54 9.62 29.98
C GLN A 67 -12.75 10.37 31.07
N GLY A 68 -11.67 11.08 30.70
CA GLY A 68 -10.81 11.80 31.63
C GLY A 68 -9.84 10.90 32.41
N GLU A 69 -9.71 9.62 32.04
CA GLU A 69 -8.77 8.69 32.67
C GLU A 69 -7.33 8.94 32.23
N MET A 70 -7.14 9.55 31.05
CA MET A 70 -5.83 9.91 30.51
C MET A 70 -5.86 11.32 29.91
N THR A 71 -4.75 12.05 30.02
CA THR A 71 -4.59 13.27 29.21
C THR A 71 -4.41 12.92 27.73
N GLN A 72 -4.60 13.89 26.86
CA GLN A 72 -4.40 13.71 25.42
C GLN A 72 -2.99 13.22 25.09
N GLU A 73 -1.97 13.77 25.76
CA GLU A 73 -0.57 13.40 25.56
C GLU A 73 -0.30 11.96 26.03
N GLN A 74 -0.87 11.57 27.16
CA GLN A 74 -0.73 10.21 27.70
C GLN A 74 -1.39 9.19 26.78
N ALA A 75 -2.60 9.47 26.30
CA ALA A 75 -3.33 8.61 25.37
C ALA A 75 -2.59 8.46 24.03
N GLN A 76 -2.06 9.57 23.48
CA GLN A 76 -1.28 9.55 22.25
C GLN A 76 0.02 8.75 22.40
N ALA A 77 0.75 8.96 23.51
CA ALA A 77 1.99 8.24 23.79
C ALA A 77 1.76 6.73 23.96
N ALA A 78 0.72 6.35 24.72
CA ALA A 78 0.38 4.94 24.94
C ALA A 78 -0.06 4.26 23.64
N ALA A 79 -0.90 4.91 22.83
CA ALA A 79 -1.30 4.38 21.53
C ALA A 79 -0.11 4.21 20.59
N ALA A 80 0.78 5.22 20.52
CA ALA A 80 1.98 5.15 19.70
C ALA A 80 2.89 3.98 20.12
N GLN A 81 3.07 3.77 21.42
CA GLN A 81 3.89 2.68 21.95
C GLN A 81 3.33 1.30 21.58
N VAL A 82 2.01 1.12 21.65
CA VAL A 82 1.37 -0.14 21.23
C VAL A 82 1.56 -0.36 19.73
N LEU A 83 1.22 0.64 18.92
CA LEU A 83 1.34 0.58 17.45
C LEU A 83 2.79 0.32 16.99
N GLU A 84 3.78 0.83 17.71
CA GLU A 84 5.20 0.60 17.43
C GLU A 84 5.58 -0.89 17.51
N GLY A 85 5.00 -1.63 18.47
CA GLY A 85 5.26 -3.05 18.67
C GLY A 85 4.52 -3.97 17.71
N LEU A 86 3.45 -3.48 17.07
CA LEU A 86 2.62 -4.31 16.19
C LEU A 86 3.35 -4.66 14.89
N ARG A 87 3.26 -5.93 14.52
CA ARG A 87 3.70 -6.47 13.24
C ARG A 87 2.56 -7.24 12.59
N TYR A 88 2.54 -7.28 11.27
CA TYR A 88 1.54 -8.01 10.50
C TYR A 88 2.13 -8.59 9.22
N GLY A 89 1.42 -9.55 8.61
CA GLY A 89 1.84 -10.15 7.34
C GLY A 89 3.29 -10.68 7.38
N ASP A 90 4.11 -10.22 6.45
CA ASP A 90 5.53 -10.59 6.32
C ASP A 90 6.44 -9.64 7.11
N ASN A 91 6.14 -9.44 8.39
CA ASN A 91 6.84 -8.51 9.28
C ASN A 91 6.72 -7.02 8.85
N ASP A 92 5.58 -6.69 8.24
CA ASP A 92 5.17 -5.31 7.97
C ASP A 92 4.84 -4.59 9.29
N TYR A 93 4.75 -3.27 9.22
CA TYR A 93 4.73 -2.39 10.39
C TYR A 93 3.86 -1.15 10.19
N PHE A 94 3.50 -0.50 11.29
CA PHE A 94 2.75 0.75 11.30
C PHE A 94 3.66 1.96 11.56
N TRP A 95 3.28 3.11 11.04
CA TRP A 95 3.81 4.42 11.45
C TRP A 95 2.66 5.40 11.63
N VAL A 96 2.91 6.51 12.33
CA VAL A 96 1.93 7.57 12.56
C VAL A 96 2.59 8.92 12.32
N HIS A 97 1.95 9.78 11.53
CA HIS A 97 2.36 11.17 11.33
C HIS A 97 1.16 12.11 11.44
N SER A 98 1.42 13.38 11.79
CA SER A 98 0.40 14.42 11.87
C SER A 98 0.10 15.04 10.51
N LEU A 99 -1.08 15.67 10.38
CA LEU A 99 -1.42 16.46 9.19
C LEU A 99 -0.49 17.66 8.99
N ASP A 100 0.16 18.13 10.06
CA ASP A 100 1.22 19.15 10.02
C ASP A 100 2.58 18.61 9.53
N LEU A 101 2.62 17.38 8.99
CA LEU A 101 3.82 16.73 8.48
C LEU A 101 4.90 16.60 9.55
N LYS A 102 4.51 16.16 10.76
CA LYS A 102 5.42 15.76 11.84
C LYS A 102 5.32 14.26 12.07
N MET A 103 6.44 13.56 12.13
CA MET A 103 6.42 12.15 12.47
C MET A 103 6.14 11.97 13.97
N ILE A 104 5.10 11.21 14.31
CA ILE A 104 4.72 10.91 15.69
C ILE A 104 5.33 9.59 16.13
N MET A 105 5.30 8.56 15.27
CA MET A 105 5.83 7.24 15.59
C MET A 105 6.30 6.55 14.31
N HIS A 106 7.51 5.99 14.36
CA HIS A 106 8.00 5.05 13.36
C HIS A 106 8.85 3.97 14.05
N PRO A 107 8.64 2.67 13.79
CA PRO A 107 9.35 1.59 14.49
C PRO A 107 10.83 1.49 14.11
N PHE A 108 11.16 1.66 12.82
CA PHE A 108 12.54 1.55 12.33
C PHE A 108 13.28 2.89 12.17
N SER A 109 12.64 3.87 11.52
CA SER A 109 13.22 5.20 11.27
C SER A 109 13.06 6.15 12.46
N LYS A 110 13.58 5.76 13.64
CA LYS A 110 13.45 6.53 14.90
C LYS A 110 13.95 7.97 14.80
N LYS A 111 14.94 8.22 13.93
CA LYS A 111 15.47 9.56 13.66
C LYS A 111 14.43 10.53 13.10
N LEU A 112 13.36 10.04 12.48
CA LEU A 112 12.30 10.90 11.97
C LEU A 112 11.34 11.36 13.06
N VAL A 113 11.18 10.60 14.14
CA VAL A 113 10.21 10.88 15.21
C VAL A 113 10.49 12.26 15.82
N GLY A 114 9.44 13.08 15.91
CA GLY A 114 9.51 14.45 16.41
C GLY A 114 9.95 15.50 15.39
N ASN A 115 10.48 15.08 14.23
CA ASN A 115 10.95 15.99 13.19
C ASN A 115 9.89 16.24 12.12
N SER A 116 10.07 17.35 11.39
CA SER A 116 9.30 17.63 10.19
C SER A 116 9.67 16.64 9.08
N ILE A 117 8.65 16.06 8.45
CA ILE A 117 8.78 15.14 7.31
C ILE A 117 8.26 15.76 6.01
N ALA A 118 8.00 17.08 6.02
CA ALA A 118 7.45 17.80 4.88
C ALA A 118 8.35 17.76 3.63
N GLU A 119 9.67 17.73 3.84
CA GLU A 119 10.67 17.70 2.78
C GLU A 119 11.23 16.28 2.54
N VAL A 120 10.71 15.26 3.23
CA VAL A 120 11.13 13.88 2.99
C VAL A 120 10.57 13.43 1.64
N ALA A 121 11.48 13.07 0.75
CA ALA A 121 11.17 12.55 -0.58
C ALA A 121 11.72 11.13 -0.74
N ASP A 122 11.04 10.35 -1.58
CA ASP A 122 11.56 9.07 -2.04
C ASP A 122 12.72 9.26 -3.05
N PRO A 123 13.42 8.19 -3.46
CA PRO A 123 14.50 8.28 -4.46
C PRO A 123 14.10 8.87 -5.82
N ASN A 124 12.81 8.89 -6.15
CA ASN A 124 12.27 9.49 -7.37
C ASN A 124 11.82 10.94 -7.17
N GLY A 125 12.02 11.51 -5.97
CA GLY A 125 11.64 12.88 -5.62
C GLY A 125 10.21 13.05 -5.14
N LYS A 126 9.43 11.96 -4.97
CA LYS A 126 8.04 12.04 -4.51
C LYS A 126 7.99 12.36 -3.01
N ARG A 127 7.30 13.44 -2.65
CA ARG A 127 7.05 13.83 -1.24
C ARG A 127 5.92 13.01 -0.64
N LEU A 128 6.19 11.74 -0.37
CA LEU A 128 5.18 10.73 -0.04
C LEU A 128 4.24 11.13 1.11
N PHE A 129 4.73 11.78 2.16
CA PHE A 129 3.89 12.19 3.30
C PHE A 129 2.91 13.32 2.94
N ARG A 130 3.29 14.22 2.01
CA ARG A 130 2.38 15.25 1.49
C ARG A 130 1.28 14.62 0.67
N GLU A 131 1.62 13.66 -0.18
CA GLU A 131 0.64 12.91 -0.98
C GLU A 131 -0.33 12.12 -0.10
N MET A 132 0.16 11.49 0.96
CA MET A 132 -0.69 10.85 1.97
C MET A 132 -1.67 11.84 2.59
N ASN A 133 -1.20 13.02 3.01
CA ASN A 133 -2.07 14.06 3.56
C ASN A 133 -3.12 14.54 2.55
N THR A 134 -2.75 14.70 1.28
CA THR A 134 -3.70 15.03 0.20
C THR A 134 -4.79 13.95 0.07
N VAL A 135 -4.41 12.67 0.04
CA VAL A 135 -5.34 11.54 -0.10
C VAL A 135 -6.31 11.47 1.08
N VAL A 136 -5.82 11.52 2.33
CA VAL A 136 -6.69 11.47 3.51
C VAL A 136 -7.56 12.72 3.63
N SER A 137 -7.11 13.88 3.17
CA SER A 137 -7.94 15.10 3.17
C SER A 137 -9.10 15.00 2.18
N ALA A 138 -8.91 14.32 1.05
CA ALA A 138 -9.95 14.14 0.04
C ALA A 138 -10.91 12.99 0.37
N THR A 139 -10.39 11.87 0.89
CA THR A 139 -11.11 10.58 0.94
C THR A 139 -11.17 9.95 2.34
N LYS A 140 -10.60 10.60 3.37
CA LYS A 140 -10.38 10.09 4.74
C LYS A 140 -9.42 8.90 4.86
N ALA A 141 -9.33 8.05 3.84
CA ALA A 141 -8.40 6.94 3.75
C ALA A 141 -8.12 6.61 2.29
N GLY A 142 -6.90 6.14 1.99
CA GLY A 142 -6.56 5.69 0.65
C GLY A 142 -5.14 5.17 0.55
N PHE A 143 -4.79 4.67 -0.63
CA PHE A 143 -3.48 4.09 -0.91
C PHE A 143 -2.58 5.12 -1.58
N VAL A 144 -1.30 5.11 -1.21
CA VAL A 144 -0.25 5.91 -1.86
C VAL A 144 0.91 4.97 -2.16
N ASP A 145 1.27 4.85 -3.44
CA ASP A 145 2.46 4.10 -3.85
C ASP A 145 3.71 4.96 -3.66
N TYR A 146 4.75 4.42 -3.04
CA TYR A 146 6.03 5.11 -2.81
C TYR A 146 7.17 4.10 -2.63
N TYR A 147 8.40 4.60 -2.71
CA TYR A 147 9.60 3.82 -2.45
C TYR A 147 10.14 4.11 -1.05
N TRP A 148 10.35 3.07 -0.25
CA TRP A 148 10.88 3.18 1.11
C TRP A 148 11.82 2.02 1.43
N PRO A 149 12.94 2.25 2.14
CA PRO A 149 13.86 1.18 2.52
C PRO A 149 13.17 0.17 3.43
N LYS A 150 13.32 -1.12 3.11
CA LYS A 150 12.84 -2.20 3.98
C LYS A 150 13.66 -2.25 5.28
N PRO A 151 13.04 -2.63 6.42
CA PRO A 151 13.76 -2.84 7.67
C PRO A 151 14.94 -3.81 7.51
N GLY A 152 16.10 -3.46 8.06
CA GLY A 152 17.29 -4.32 8.05
C GLY A 152 18.06 -4.38 6.72
N VAL A 153 17.56 -3.74 5.66
CA VAL A 153 18.32 -3.57 4.41
C VAL A 153 19.01 -2.22 4.45
N THR A 154 20.31 -2.21 4.78
CA THR A 154 21.19 -1.08 4.47
C THR A 154 21.30 -0.97 2.96
N VAL A 155 20.41 -0.19 2.36
CA VAL A 155 20.55 0.19 0.96
C VAL A 155 21.73 1.15 0.89
N ASN A 156 22.91 0.62 0.56
CA ASN A 156 24.08 1.41 0.13
C ASN A 156 23.75 2.03 -1.24
N HIS A 157 22.86 3.02 -1.27
CA HIS A 157 22.70 3.90 -2.40
C HIS A 157 22.68 5.35 -1.92
N THR A 158 23.69 6.08 -2.37
CA THR A 158 23.87 7.52 -2.41
C THR A 158 22.65 8.24 -2.98
N GLY A 159 21.59 8.41 -2.17
CA GLY A 159 20.36 9.06 -2.62
C GLY A 159 19.48 9.71 -1.56
N PHE A 160 19.72 9.47 -0.26
CA PHE A 160 19.05 10.25 0.78
C PHE A 160 19.79 11.57 0.99
N ARG A 161 19.44 12.59 0.19
CA ARG A 161 19.72 14.00 0.54
C ARG A 161 18.68 14.49 1.55
N GLY A 162 18.67 13.87 2.73
CA GLY A 162 18.07 14.45 3.92
C GLY A 162 19.06 15.44 4.51
N GLY A 163 19.13 16.65 3.93
CA GLY A 163 19.93 17.73 4.47
C GLY A 163 19.35 18.23 5.79
N LEU A 164 19.74 17.61 6.89
CA LEU A 164 19.69 18.20 8.22
C LEU A 164 21.09 18.73 8.52
N ASN A 165 21.40 19.92 8.01
CA ASN A 165 22.48 20.72 8.58
C ASN A 165 21.87 21.57 9.70
N SER A 166 22.33 21.27 10.91
CA SER A 166 22.59 22.17 12.06
C SER A 166 21.97 23.57 12.03
#